data_AF-A0A1E1KVZ8-F1
#
_entry.id   AF-A0A1E1KVZ8-F1
#
_cell.length_a   1.000
_cell.length_b   1.000
_cell.length_c   1.000
_cell.angle_alpha   90.00
_cell.angle_beta   90.00
_cell.angle_gamma   90.00
#
_symmetry.space_group_name_H-M   'P 1'
#
loop_
_entity.id
_entity.type
_entity.pdbx_description
1 polymer ?
#
loop_
_entity_poly.entity_id
_entity_poly.type
_entity_poly.pdbx_seq_one_letter_code
_entity_poly.pdbx_strand_id
1 'polypeptide(L)'
;MHLKAPSISGGRFRNPSKRAVPVYIACALLLLLYTQIDHFERLQHTPGEVLKRVLAYQQPVERAQDTKFPKKIWQSWKTDPLEFEQRETERARSWPKLNPGHRYEVLTDGNDMDYVETHFGRDGVINRPDIVETYRTLNTTIIKADLLRYLVMYAEGGVYADIDVENIRAVNTWIPPQFDERDVDLVISVEIDEPAFVNHTILGQKSQSFCQWTFMTKPRHPVMLRLIEHVLHWLNEVAQKQAVSIAAIKLNFDEVITGTGPSAFTSAVLAEMALQTHRRIEWDTFHNLTQPVLVGNILVLTVAAFAAGQGHSNSGTHDSPDALVRHHYHASLWPSRHPRFSHPAYGMVEECNWEPACVWNWTENTAAYGKLDFDAKVNLIRQKEKIDKARFDAEVAEDEAAAKEEAAAVAAELKAKCEKASYIHVEQVTSQPQATPSVPSTPWPPAGVLPGNAPAGTDQQAGAQQPAANQQSQPSSNTGGQPGQPEVRI
;
A
#
# COMPACT_ATOMS: atom_id res chain seq x y z
N MET A 1 -44.29 -48.34 -93.22
CA MET A 1 -44.16 -48.74 -91.80
C MET A 1 -43.75 -47.54 -90.98
N HIS A 2 -44.27 -47.48 -89.75
CA HIS A 2 -43.99 -46.56 -88.64
C HIS A 2 -44.85 -45.30 -88.45
N LEU A 3 -45.39 -45.28 -87.22
CA LEU A 3 -46.45 -44.50 -86.59
C LEU A 3 -45.88 -43.40 -85.66
N LYS A 4 -46.78 -42.49 -85.26
CA LYS A 4 -46.64 -41.27 -84.43
C LYS A 4 -45.94 -41.38 -83.06
N ALA A 5 -45.16 -40.31 -82.75
CA ALA A 5 -45.03 -39.46 -81.52
C ALA A 5 -44.78 -40.12 -80.12
N PRO A 6 -44.28 -39.43 -79.04
CA PRO A 6 -44.19 -37.97 -78.80
C PRO A 6 -42.96 -37.43 -78.00
N SER A 7 -42.98 -36.11 -77.76
CA SER A 7 -42.16 -35.28 -76.85
C SER A 7 -42.27 -35.67 -75.37
N ILE A 8 -41.21 -35.47 -74.57
CA ILE A 8 -41.26 -35.02 -73.15
C ILE A 8 -39.95 -34.29 -72.77
N SER A 9 -40.18 -33.29 -71.93
CA SER A 9 -39.39 -32.17 -71.40
C SER A 9 -38.06 -32.46 -70.70
N GLY A 10 -37.21 -31.44 -70.70
CA GLY A 10 -35.96 -31.37 -69.95
C GLY A 10 -36.12 -31.32 -68.42
N GLY A 11 -35.09 -31.82 -67.75
CA GLY A 11 -34.86 -31.64 -66.32
C GLY A 11 -33.37 -31.43 -66.08
N ARG A 12 -32.94 -30.18 -65.96
CA ARG A 12 -31.59 -29.80 -65.55
C ARG A 12 -31.58 -29.78 -64.02
N PHE A 13 -30.98 -30.78 -63.38
CA PHE A 13 -30.76 -30.78 -61.93
C PHE A 13 -29.98 -29.53 -61.53
N ARG A 14 -30.65 -28.63 -60.79
CA ARG A 14 -30.06 -27.43 -60.21
C ARG A 14 -29.46 -27.84 -58.86
N ASN A 15 -28.13 -27.83 -58.73
CA ASN A 15 -27.44 -28.09 -57.46
C ASN A 15 -27.93 -27.11 -56.37
N PRO A 16 -28.57 -27.60 -55.28
CA PRO A 16 -29.12 -26.73 -54.23
C PRO A 16 -28.04 -26.13 -53.31
N SER A 17 -26.80 -26.61 -53.39
CA SER A 17 -25.70 -26.21 -52.51
C SER A 17 -25.21 -24.77 -52.69
N LYS A 18 -25.50 -24.10 -53.81
CA LYS A 18 -25.05 -22.70 -54.04
C LYS A 18 -25.97 -21.64 -53.41
N ARG A 19 -27.16 -22.01 -52.96
CA ARG A 19 -28.13 -21.07 -52.34
C ARG A 19 -28.11 -21.10 -50.81
N ALA A 20 -27.57 -22.16 -50.21
CA ALA A 20 -27.51 -22.30 -48.75
C ALA A 20 -26.23 -21.73 -48.14
N VAL A 21 -25.13 -21.66 -48.92
CA VAL A 21 -23.84 -21.09 -48.45
C VAL A 21 -23.96 -19.65 -47.92
N PRO A 22 -24.68 -18.72 -48.57
CA PRO A 22 -24.86 -17.37 -48.03
C PRO A 22 -25.63 -17.37 -46.70
N VAL A 23 -26.58 -18.29 -46.53
CA VAL A 23 -27.37 -18.43 -45.30
C VAL A 23 -26.50 -18.97 -44.17
N TYR A 24 -25.67 -19.97 -44.43
CA TYR A 24 -24.73 -20.49 -43.42
C TYR A 24 -23.66 -19.46 -43.02
N ILE A 25 -23.15 -18.67 -43.98
CA ILE A 25 -22.23 -17.56 -43.69
C ILE A 25 -22.95 -16.49 -42.86
N ALA A 26 -24.19 -16.13 -43.19
CA ALA A 26 -24.97 -15.17 -42.40
C ALA A 26 -25.24 -15.68 -40.98
N CYS A 27 -25.60 -16.96 -40.81
CA CYS A 27 -25.78 -17.57 -39.50
C CYS A 27 -24.47 -17.64 -38.69
N ALA A 28 -23.34 -17.94 -39.33
CA ALA A 28 -22.02 -17.95 -38.68
C ALA A 28 -21.59 -16.53 -38.27
N LEU A 29 -21.85 -15.52 -39.11
CA LEU A 29 -21.60 -14.12 -38.78
C LEU A 29 -22.54 -13.62 -37.67
N LEU A 30 -23.80 -14.06 -37.64
CA LEU A 30 -24.73 -13.75 -36.56
C LEU A 30 -24.35 -14.44 -35.25
N LEU A 31 -23.84 -15.68 -35.30
CA LEU A 31 -23.31 -16.36 -34.13
C LEU A 31 -22.02 -15.70 -33.63
N LEU A 32 -21.13 -15.28 -34.53
CA LEU A 32 -19.94 -14.48 -34.17
C LEU A 32 -20.34 -13.12 -33.60
N LEU A 33 -21.34 -12.45 -34.16
CA LEU A 33 -21.90 -11.22 -33.58
C LEU A 33 -22.51 -11.48 -32.20
N TYR A 34 -23.26 -12.57 -32.03
CA TYR A 34 -23.88 -12.93 -30.77
C TYR A 34 -22.85 -13.28 -29.68
N THR A 35 -21.80 -14.04 -30.01
CA THR A 35 -20.70 -14.31 -29.06
C THR A 35 -19.85 -13.07 -28.77
N GLN A 36 -19.78 -12.10 -29.68
CA GLN A 36 -19.16 -10.79 -29.45
C GLN A 36 -20.08 -9.83 -28.66
N ILE A 37 -21.41 -10.01 -28.74
CA ILE A 37 -22.40 -9.24 -27.95
C ILE A 37 -22.35 -9.63 -26.47
N ASP A 38 -22.14 -10.91 -26.13
CA ASP A 38 -21.90 -11.33 -24.73
C ASP A 38 -20.60 -10.73 -24.15
N HIS A 39 -19.58 -10.48 -24.99
CA HIS A 39 -18.40 -9.70 -24.59
C HIS A 39 -18.72 -8.21 -24.42
N PHE A 40 -19.70 -7.70 -25.17
CA PHE A 40 -20.13 -6.29 -25.11
C PHE A 40 -21.04 -6.01 -23.91
N GLU A 41 -21.84 -6.98 -23.44
CA GLU A 41 -22.62 -6.83 -22.19
C GLU A 41 -21.73 -6.73 -20.93
N ARG A 42 -20.46 -7.20 -21.00
CA ARG A 42 -19.44 -6.92 -19.97
C ARG A 42 -18.91 -5.49 -20.00
N LEU A 43 -19.13 -4.75 -21.09
CA LEU A 43 -18.79 -3.33 -21.23
C LEU A 43 -20.05 -2.49 -21.01
N GLN A 44 -20.61 -2.51 -19.79
CA GLN A 44 -21.82 -1.75 -19.44
C GLN A 44 -21.65 -0.21 -19.51
N HIS A 45 -20.53 0.32 -19.99
CA HIS A 45 -20.30 1.76 -20.09
C HIS A 45 -19.73 2.13 -21.45
N THR A 46 -20.48 2.94 -22.20
CA THR A 46 -19.99 3.48 -23.47
C THR A 46 -18.80 4.43 -23.21
N PRO A 47 -17.80 4.53 -24.11
CA PRO A 47 -16.67 5.46 -23.94
C PRO A 47 -17.11 6.91 -23.69
N GLY A 48 -18.28 7.31 -24.22
CA GLY A 48 -18.87 8.63 -23.98
C GLY A 48 -19.38 8.84 -22.55
N GLU A 49 -19.89 7.81 -21.88
CA GLU A 49 -20.31 7.88 -20.47
C GLU A 49 -19.11 7.97 -19.54
N VAL A 50 -18.06 7.19 -19.82
CA VAL A 50 -16.77 7.28 -19.12
C VAL A 50 -16.19 8.68 -19.27
N LEU A 51 -16.13 9.20 -20.51
CA LEU A 51 -15.63 10.55 -20.77
C LEU A 51 -16.47 11.62 -20.06
N LYS A 52 -17.80 11.55 -20.14
CA LYS A 52 -18.71 12.49 -19.48
C LYS A 52 -18.55 12.46 -17.96
N ARG A 53 -18.35 11.27 -17.38
CA ARG A 53 -18.09 11.08 -15.95
C ARG A 53 -16.73 11.64 -15.54
N VAL A 54 -15.67 11.32 -16.29
CA VAL A 54 -14.33 11.86 -16.08
C VAL A 54 -14.37 13.39 -16.12
N LEU A 55 -15.05 13.96 -17.11
CA LEU A 55 -15.22 15.42 -17.21
C LEU A 55 -16.04 16.02 -16.07
N ALA A 56 -17.07 15.31 -15.58
CA ALA A 56 -17.89 15.78 -14.44
C ALA A 56 -17.08 15.86 -13.14
N TYR A 57 -16.17 14.93 -12.92
CA TYR A 57 -15.31 14.93 -11.73
C TYR A 57 -13.99 15.71 -11.89
N GLN A 58 -13.63 16.08 -13.13
CA GLN A 58 -12.52 17.00 -13.44
C GLN A 58 -12.98 18.46 -13.51
N GLN A 59 -14.26 18.75 -13.23
CA GLN A 59 -14.69 20.14 -13.04
C GLN A 59 -13.98 20.71 -11.81
N PRO A 60 -13.67 22.03 -11.81
CA PRO A 60 -13.15 22.70 -10.62
C PRO A 60 -14.04 22.36 -9.42
N VAL A 61 -13.42 22.05 -8.28
CA VAL A 61 -14.14 21.66 -7.05
C VAL A 61 -15.18 22.74 -6.75
N GLU A 62 -16.46 22.39 -6.87
CA GLU A 62 -17.54 23.30 -6.53
C GLU A 62 -17.52 23.46 -4.99
N ARG A 63 -17.00 24.59 -4.53
CA ARG A 63 -16.75 24.87 -3.11
C ARG A 63 -18.07 25.05 -2.39
N ALA A 64 -18.47 24.07 -1.58
CA ALA A 64 -19.37 24.38 -0.46
C ALA A 64 -18.62 25.34 0.47
N GLN A 65 -19.28 26.45 0.87
CA GLN A 65 -18.67 27.37 1.81
C GLN A 65 -18.40 26.64 3.14
N ASP A 66 -17.23 26.89 3.74
CA ASP A 66 -16.79 26.33 5.04
C ASP A 66 -16.45 24.82 5.08
N THR A 67 -16.06 24.21 3.96
CA THR A 67 -15.53 22.83 3.99
C THR A 67 -14.21 22.77 4.78
N LYS A 68 -14.19 21.93 5.82
CA LYS A 68 -13.01 21.67 6.65
C LYS A 68 -12.39 20.33 6.31
N PHE A 69 -11.13 20.14 6.66
CA PHE A 69 -10.53 18.81 6.61
C PHE A 69 -11.28 17.86 7.57
N PRO A 70 -11.68 16.67 7.09
CA PRO A 70 -12.24 15.64 7.96
C PRO A 70 -11.28 15.28 9.09
N LYS A 71 -11.79 15.20 10.32
CA LYS A 71 -10.99 14.77 11.48
C LYS A 71 -10.86 13.25 11.53
N LYS A 72 -10.36 12.65 10.45
CA LYS A 72 -10.09 11.22 10.30
C LYS A 72 -8.62 11.02 9.98
N ILE A 73 -8.01 10.02 10.60
CA ILE A 73 -6.65 9.59 10.32
C ILE A 73 -6.72 8.13 9.88
N TRP A 74 -6.18 7.86 8.70
CA TRP A 74 -6.16 6.57 8.07
C TRP A 74 -4.75 6.03 8.01
N GLN A 75 -4.61 4.76 8.36
CA GLN A 75 -3.47 3.95 7.96
C GLN A 75 -4.00 2.65 7.32
N SER A 76 -3.14 1.94 6.61
CA SER A 76 -3.46 0.59 6.13
C SER A 76 -2.35 -0.38 6.48
N TRP A 77 -2.73 -1.59 6.90
CA TRP A 77 -1.77 -2.64 7.20
C TRP A 77 -2.28 -4.02 6.84
N LYS A 78 -1.49 -5.07 7.10
CA LYS A 78 -1.87 -6.44 6.78
C LYS A 78 -2.84 -7.00 7.81
N THR A 79 -2.55 -6.79 9.09
CA THR A 79 -3.24 -7.41 10.24
C THR A 79 -4.04 -6.39 11.04
N ASP A 80 -4.89 -6.89 11.94
CA ASP A 80 -5.67 -6.07 12.85
C ASP A 80 -4.77 -5.29 13.84
N PRO A 81 -5.14 -4.06 14.26
CA PRO A 81 -4.40 -3.29 15.27
C PRO A 81 -4.11 -4.03 16.58
N LEU A 82 -4.93 -5.02 16.96
CA LEU A 82 -4.69 -5.85 18.15
C LEU A 82 -3.54 -6.86 17.97
N GLU A 83 -3.17 -7.14 16.72
CA GLU A 83 -2.11 -8.08 16.33
C GLU A 83 -0.86 -7.38 15.84
N PHE A 84 -0.78 -6.04 15.98
CA PHE A 84 0.41 -5.30 15.60
C PHE A 84 1.62 -5.75 16.42
N GLU A 85 2.76 -5.86 15.72
CA GLU A 85 4.05 -5.90 16.38
C GLU A 85 4.27 -4.62 17.20
N GLN A 86 5.17 -4.67 18.18
CA GLN A 86 5.35 -3.59 19.14
C GLN A 86 5.73 -2.27 18.43
N ARG A 87 6.60 -2.32 17.43
CA ARG A 87 7.07 -1.14 16.69
C ARG A 87 5.92 -0.45 15.95
N GLU A 88 5.12 -1.21 15.20
CA GLU A 88 3.94 -0.72 14.48
C GLU A 88 2.90 -0.16 15.45
N THR A 89 2.71 -0.81 16.60
CA THR A 89 1.84 -0.32 17.67
C THR A 89 2.27 1.05 18.19
N GLU A 90 3.55 1.25 18.46
CA GLU A 90 4.09 2.50 18.98
C GLU A 90 3.93 3.65 17.98
N ARG A 91 4.24 3.40 16.71
CA ARG A 91 4.06 4.36 15.61
C ARG A 91 2.58 4.70 15.41
N ALA A 92 1.71 3.70 15.29
CA ALA A 92 0.26 3.87 15.16
C ALA A 92 -0.33 4.70 16.31
N ARG A 93 0.09 4.46 17.55
CA ARG A 93 -0.40 5.18 18.74
C ARG A 93 -0.02 6.66 18.78
N SER A 94 1.04 7.08 18.09
CA SER A 94 1.44 8.50 18.03
C SER A 94 0.33 9.38 17.44
N TRP A 95 -0.41 8.87 16.46
CA TRP A 95 -1.48 9.57 15.76
C TRP A 95 -2.65 9.96 16.67
N PRO A 96 -3.40 9.04 17.29
CA PRO A 96 -4.51 9.41 18.19
C PRO A 96 -4.01 10.11 19.46
N LYS A 97 -2.79 9.84 19.93
CA LYS A 97 -2.21 10.50 21.11
C LYS A 97 -2.03 12.01 20.89
N LEU A 98 -1.50 12.42 19.73
CA LEU A 98 -1.31 13.83 19.39
C LEU A 98 -2.59 14.49 18.85
N ASN A 99 -3.57 13.69 18.42
CA ASN A 99 -4.78 14.16 17.76
C ASN A 99 -6.04 13.62 18.44
N PRO A 100 -6.29 13.91 19.74
CA PRO A 100 -7.41 13.31 20.50
C PRO A 100 -8.80 13.62 19.96
N GLY A 101 -8.93 14.65 19.10
CA GLY A 101 -10.18 14.99 18.41
C GLY A 101 -10.37 14.34 17.04
N HIS A 102 -9.46 13.46 16.61
CA HIS A 102 -9.54 12.74 15.33
C HIS A 102 -9.96 11.29 15.56
N ARG A 103 -10.78 10.76 14.64
CA ARG A 103 -11.05 9.33 14.55
C ARG A 103 -9.87 8.66 13.86
N TYR A 104 -9.27 7.67 14.52
CA TYR A 104 -8.19 6.86 13.97
C TYR A 104 -8.74 5.54 13.45
N GLU A 105 -8.42 5.19 12.20
CA GLU A 105 -8.89 3.98 11.53
C GLU A 105 -7.75 3.30 10.77
N VAL A 106 -7.77 1.97 10.80
CA VAL A 106 -6.84 1.13 10.05
C VAL A 106 -7.64 0.21 9.15
N LEU A 107 -7.35 0.27 7.85
CA LEU A 107 -7.81 -0.75 6.91
C LEU A 107 -6.81 -1.90 6.82
N THR A 108 -7.33 -3.11 6.76
CA THR A 108 -6.54 -4.34 6.78
C THR A 108 -6.86 -5.21 5.59
N ASP A 109 -6.00 -6.21 5.31
CA ASP A 109 -6.29 -7.21 4.28
C ASP A 109 -7.62 -7.96 4.54
N GLY A 110 -8.12 -7.95 5.78
CA GLY A 110 -9.39 -8.57 6.17
C GLY A 110 -10.63 -7.69 6.00
N ASN A 111 -10.50 -6.38 5.80
CA ASN A 111 -11.65 -5.46 5.73
C ASN A 111 -11.60 -4.45 4.56
N ASP A 112 -10.51 -4.42 3.79
CA ASP A 112 -10.33 -3.46 2.70
C ASP A 112 -11.37 -3.62 1.58
N MET A 113 -11.72 -4.85 1.22
CA MET A 113 -12.73 -5.16 0.21
C MET A 113 -14.12 -4.66 0.64
N ASP A 114 -14.51 -4.89 1.89
CA ASP A 114 -15.80 -4.45 2.43
C ASP A 114 -15.90 -2.92 2.40
N TYR A 115 -14.80 -2.22 2.72
CA TYR A 115 -14.72 -0.77 2.60
C TYR A 115 -14.95 -0.33 1.15
N VAL A 116 -14.22 -0.92 0.21
CA VAL A 116 -14.31 -0.56 -1.22
C VAL A 116 -15.72 -0.84 -1.77
N GLU A 117 -16.33 -1.98 -1.42
CA GLU A 117 -17.70 -2.31 -1.82
C GLU A 117 -18.72 -1.33 -1.23
N THR A 118 -18.58 -0.95 0.03
CA THR A 118 -19.50 -0.03 0.72
C THR A 118 -19.50 1.36 0.07
N HIS A 119 -18.33 1.89 -0.28
CA HIS A 119 -18.21 3.24 -0.83
C HIS A 119 -18.41 3.29 -2.36
N PHE A 120 -17.88 2.31 -3.09
CA PHE A 120 -17.81 2.31 -4.55
C PHE A 120 -18.74 1.30 -5.23
N GLY A 121 -19.41 0.42 -4.48
CA GLY A 121 -20.40 -0.52 -5.02
C GLY A 121 -21.61 0.17 -5.66
N ARG A 122 -22.49 -0.61 -6.29
CA ARG A 122 -23.68 -0.11 -7.01
C ARG A 122 -24.61 0.71 -6.11
N ASP A 123 -24.70 0.32 -4.84
CA ASP A 123 -25.53 0.99 -3.83
C ASP A 123 -24.74 2.04 -3.01
N GLY A 124 -23.44 2.18 -3.28
CA GLY A 124 -22.57 3.15 -2.62
C GLY A 124 -22.75 4.56 -3.16
N VAL A 125 -22.37 5.57 -2.36
CA VAL A 125 -22.47 7.00 -2.73
C VAL A 125 -21.70 7.36 -3.99
N ILE A 126 -20.65 6.59 -4.33
CA ILE A 126 -19.78 6.86 -5.49
C ILE A 126 -20.25 6.11 -6.75
N ASN A 127 -20.89 4.95 -6.59
CA ASN A 127 -21.39 4.08 -7.66
C ASN A 127 -20.37 3.86 -8.81
N ARG A 128 -19.31 3.13 -8.48
CA ARG A 128 -18.20 2.75 -9.37
C ARG A 128 -17.89 1.26 -9.27
N PRO A 129 -18.79 0.39 -9.76
CA PRO A 129 -18.59 -1.06 -9.72
C PRO A 129 -17.33 -1.52 -10.48
N ASP A 130 -16.84 -0.72 -11.43
CA ASP A 130 -15.57 -0.94 -12.14
C ASP A 130 -14.34 -0.81 -11.22
N ILE A 131 -14.37 0.11 -10.24
CA ILE A 131 -13.34 0.20 -9.20
C ILE A 131 -13.38 -1.05 -8.34
N VAL A 132 -14.58 -1.44 -7.89
CA VAL A 132 -14.76 -2.63 -7.04
C VAL A 132 -14.23 -3.88 -7.72
N GLU A 133 -14.59 -4.09 -8.99
CA GLU A 133 -14.14 -5.25 -9.75
C GLU A 133 -12.62 -5.23 -9.94
N THR A 134 -12.06 -4.09 -10.33
CA THR A 134 -10.60 -3.98 -10.51
C THR A 134 -9.87 -4.26 -9.19
N TYR A 135 -10.30 -3.62 -8.09
CA TYR A 135 -9.70 -3.78 -6.77
C TYR A 135 -9.76 -5.24 -6.29
N ARG A 136 -10.87 -5.94 -6.54
CA ARG A 136 -11.03 -7.38 -6.24
C ARG A 136 -10.05 -8.26 -7.01
N THR A 137 -9.74 -7.90 -8.26
CA THR A 137 -8.85 -8.70 -9.13
C THR A 137 -7.37 -8.50 -8.85
N LEU A 138 -6.99 -7.49 -8.05
CA LEU A 138 -5.58 -7.18 -7.77
C LEU A 138 -4.96 -8.17 -6.78
N ASN A 139 -3.94 -8.91 -7.25
CA ASN A 139 -3.09 -9.75 -6.40
C ASN A 139 -1.81 -9.02 -5.92
N THR A 140 -1.41 -7.95 -6.61
CA THR A 140 -0.19 -7.22 -6.29
C THR A 140 -0.42 -6.31 -5.09
N THR A 141 -0.04 -6.79 -3.90
CA THR A 141 -0.24 -6.11 -2.61
C THR A 141 0.15 -4.63 -2.59
N ILE A 142 1.28 -4.23 -3.19
CA ILE A 142 1.71 -2.82 -3.22
C ILE A 142 0.77 -1.94 -4.04
N ILE A 143 0.31 -2.42 -5.20
CA ILE A 143 -0.66 -1.71 -6.05
C ILE A 143 -2.01 -1.60 -5.35
N LYS A 144 -2.40 -2.67 -4.63
CA LYS A 144 -3.63 -2.70 -3.84
C LYS A 144 -3.58 -1.63 -2.74
N ALA A 145 -2.47 -1.53 -2.00
CA ALA A 145 -2.27 -0.53 -0.97
C ALA A 145 -2.27 0.91 -1.51
N ASP A 146 -1.55 1.17 -2.61
CA ASP A 146 -1.53 2.49 -3.26
C ASP A 146 -2.94 2.90 -3.74
N LEU A 147 -3.65 1.99 -4.40
CA LEU A 147 -5.01 2.26 -4.86
C LEU A 147 -5.96 2.48 -3.68
N LEU A 148 -5.89 1.66 -2.62
CA LEU A 148 -6.71 1.79 -1.43
C LEU A 148 -6.55 3.18 -0.79
N ARG A 149 -5.31 3.66 -0.66
CA ARG A 149 -5.00 5.00 -0.17
C ARG A 149 -5.77 6.07 -0.94
N TYR A 150 -5.73 6.03 -2.27
CA TYR A 150 -6.44 7.00 -3.10
C TYR A 150 -7.96 6.87 -3.00
N LEU A 151 -8.48 5.64 -2.89
CA LEU A 151 -9.91 5.38 -2.74
C LEU A 151 -10.45 5.94 -1.42
N VAL A 152 -9.78 5.69 -0.31
CA VAL A 152 -10.13 6.22 1.02
C VAL A 152 -10.11 7.74 1.02
N MET A 153 -9.02 8.32 0.51
CA MET A 153 -8.84 9.76 0.49
C MET A 153 -9.80 10.48 -0.46
N TYR A 154 -10.22 9.82 -1.53
CA TYR A 154 -11.31 10.32 -2.38
C TYR A 154 -12.67 10.23 -1.69
N ALA A 155 -12.98 9.11 -1.05
CA ALA A 155 -14.29 8.85 -0.47
C ALA A 155 -14.56 9.71 0.77
N GLU A 156 -13.59 9.79 1.68
CA GLU A 156 -13.79 10.39 3.01
C GLU A 156 -12.79 11.49 3.34
N GLY A 157 -11.62 11.53 2.70
CA GLY A 157 -10.56 12.48 3.01
C GLY A 157 -10.02 12.34 4.44
N GLY A 158 -9.48 13.44 4.97
CA GLY A 158 -8.79 13.48 6.25
C GLY A 158 -7.28 13.38 6.04
N VAL A 159 -6.59 12.67 6.91
CA VAL A 159 -5.15 12.40 6.83
C VAL A 159 -4.94 10.93 6.51
N TYR A 160 -4.02 10.64 5.59
CA TYR A 160 -3.49 9.31 5.41
C TYR A 160 -2.02 9.29 5.78
N ALA A 161 -1.56 8.19 6.40
CA ALA A 161 -0.15 7.87 6.56
C ALA A 161 0.10 6.36 6.43
N ASP A 162 1.24 5.97 5.89
CA ASP A 162 1.71 4.58 5.94
C ASP A 162 1.90 4.13 7.41
N ILE A 163 1.85 2.82 7.65
CA ILE A 163 1.85 2.28 9.03
C ILE A 163 3.16 2.60 9.78
N ASP A 164 4.26 2.71 9.06
CA ASP A 164 5.60 3.00 9.59
C ASP A 164 5.92 4.48 9.66
N VAL A 165 4.89 5.32 9.63
CA VAL A 165 4.98 6.76 9.87
C VAL A 165 4.56 7.07 11.30
N GLU A 166 5.50 7.64 12.05
CA GLU A 166 5.26 8.23 13.36
C GLU A 166 4.82 9.70 13.19
N ASN A 167 3.76 10.10 13.88
CA ASN A 167 3.37 11.50 13.96
C ASN A 167 4.19 12.23 15.03
N ILE A 168 4.94 13.27 14.64
CA ILE A 168 5.77 14.08 15.56
C ILE A 168 5.05 15.36 15.99
N ARG A 169 4.15 15.88 15.14
CA ARG A 169 3.39 17.12 15.38
C ARG A 169 1.90 16.91 15.11
N ALA A 170 1.05 17.57 15.88
CA ALA A 170 -0.40 17.44 15.71
C ALA A 170 -0.83 17.97 14.32
N VAL A 171 -1.83 17.32 13.71
CA VAL A 171 -2.32 17.60 12.35
C VAL A 171 -2.80 19.05 12.21
N ASN A 172 -3.34 19.64 13.28
CA ASN A 172 -3.77 21.04 13.29
C ASN A 172 -2.63 22.05 13.13
N THR A 173 -1.37 21.61 13.13
CA THR A 173 -0.18 22.44 12.87
C THR A 173 0.32 22.35 11.42
N TRP A 174 -0.23 21.44 10.61
CA TRP A 174 0.27 21.15 9.26
C TRP A 174 -0.03 22.27 8.25
N ILE A 175 -1.01 23.13 8.53
CA ILE A 175 -1.26 24.35 7.77
C ILE A 175 -0.64 25.50 8.56
N PRO A 176 0.47 26.10 8.08
CA PRO A 176 1.13 27.20 8.78
C PRO A 176 0.18 28.41 8.94
N PRO A 177 0.32 29.21 10.02
CA PRO A 177 -0.60 30.30 10.34
C PRO A 177 -0.76 31.38 9.26
N GLN A 178 0.19 31.50 8.32
CA GLN A 178 0.11 32.43 7.20
C GLN A 178 -0.86 31.98 6.09
N PHE A 179 -1.35 30.74 6.14
CA PHE A 179 -2.35 30.21 5.21
C PHE A 179 -3.70 30.02 5.90
N ASP A 180 -4.78 30.23 5.15
CA ASP A 180 -6.14 29.96 5.61
C ASP A 180 -6.58 28.56 5.16
N GLU A 181 -7.04 27.72 6.09
CA GLU A 181 -7.56 26.37 5.78
C GLU A 181 -8.68 26.40 4.72
N ARG A 182 -9.44 27.50 4.65
CA ARG A 182 -10.53 27.66 3.67
C ARG A 182 -10.02 27.72 2.23
N ASP A 183 -8.75 28.09 2.04
CA ASP A 183 -8.09 28.18 0.74
C ASP A 183 -7.27 26.93 0.41
N VAL A 184 -7.27 25.90 1.27
CA VAL A 184 -6.49 24.67 1.09
C VAL A 184 -7.40 23.46 1.06
N ASP A 185 -7.29 22.64 0.01
CA ASP A 185 -8.05 21.42 -0.18
C ASP A 185 -7.17 20.15 -0.13
N LEU A 186 -5.86 20.30 -0.31
CA LEU A 186 -4.86 19.24 -0.23
C LEU A 186 -3.56 19.80 0.38
N VAL A 187 -2.99 19.07 1.33
CA VAL A 187 -1.68 19.35 1.94
C VAL A 187 -0.76 18.17 1.66
N ILE A 188 0.37 18.46 1.01
CA ILE A 188 1.40 17.50 0.61
C ILE A 188 2.78 18.08 0.94
N SER A 189 3.82 17.24 0.90
CA SER A 189 5.22 17.66 1.05
C SER A 189 6.01 17.26 -0.19
N VAL A 190 7.09 17.96 -0.48
CA VAL A 190 8.14 17.41 -1.35
C VAL A 190 8.76 16.18 -0.66
N GLU A 191 9.08 15.15 -1.44
CA GLU A 191 9.81 13.96 -0.98
C GLU A 191 11.20 13.93 -1.59
N ILE A 192 11.29 13.92 -2.92
CA ILE A 192 12.56 13.91 -3.65
C ILE A 192 12.68 15.20 -4.46
N ASP A 193 13.78 15.93 -4.27
CA ASP A 193 14.09 17.16 -4.97
C ASP A 193 15.53 17.13 -5.51
N GLU A 194 15.73 16.33 -6.55
CA GLU A 194 17.02 16.04 -7.15
C GLU A 194 17.00 16.31 -8.68
N PRO A 195 16.62 17.53 -9.11
CA PRO A 195 16.33 17.83 -10.52
C PRO A 195 17.54 17.65 -11.47
N ALA A 196 18.75 17.61 -10.93
CA ALA A 196 19.97 17.32 -11.69
C ALA A 196 19.90 15.96 -12.42
N PHE A 197 19.10 15.02 -11.92
CA PHE A 197 18.98 13.68 -12.49
C PHE A 197 17.73 13.47 -13.35
N VAL A 198 16.96 14.52 -13.68
CA VAL A 198 15.71 14.40 -14.45
C VAL A 198 15.88 13.66 -15.80
N ASN A 199 17.06 13.78 -16.42
CA ASN A 199 17.39 13.12 -17.69
C ASN A 199 18.09 11.75 -17.50
N HIS A 200 18.32 11.31 -16.27
CA HIS A 200 18.91 10.00 -15.99
C HIS A 200 17.88 8.90 -16.29
N THR A 201 18.31 7.84 -16.98
CA THR A 201 17.40 6.78 -17.49
C THR A 201 16.64 6.03 -16.41
N ILE A 202 17.25 5.80 -15.25
CA ILE A 202 16.64 5.11 -14.09
C ILE A 202 16.10 6.12 -13.06
N LEU A 203 16.95 7.02 -12.57
CA LEU A 203 16.58 7.97 -11.51
C LEU A 203 15.63 9.10 -11.97
N GLY A 204 15.59 9.45 -13.25
CA GLY A 204 14.88 10.65 -13.71
C GLY A 204 13.39 10.65 -13.37
N GLN A 205 12.74 9.49 -13.50
CA GLN A 205 11.31 9.33 -13.22
C GLN A 205 10.93 9.58 -11.75
N LYS A 206 11.88 9.47 -10.83
CA LYS A 206 11.69 9.63 -9.37
C LYS A 206 12.51 10.77 -8.76
N SER A 207 13.24 11.52 -9.58
CA SER A 207 14.10 12.63 -9.14
C SER A 207 13.35 13.86 -8.62
N GLN A 208 12.04 13.90 -8.89
CA GLN A 208 11.16 15.02 -8.59
C GLN A 208 9.83 14.42 -8.14
N SER A 209 9.60 14.33 -6.83
CA SER A 209 8.38 13.71 -6.30
C SER A 209 7.82 14.41 -5.08
N PHE A 210 6.49 14.47 -5.03
CA PHE A 210 5.74 14.73 -3.81
C PHE A 210 5.54 13.44 -3.01
N CYS A 211 5.54 13.59 -1.69
CA CYS A 211 5.27 12.53 -0.73
C CYS A 211 3.84 12.01 -0.89
N GLN A 212 3.72 10.73 -1.26
CA GLN A 212 2.42 10.06 -1.39
C GLN A 212 2.05 9.19 -0.19
N TRP A 213 3.01 8.83 0.65
CA TRP A 213 2.83 7.93 1.79
C TRP A 213 2.32 8.67 3.03
N THR A 214 2.25 10.01 2.98
CA THR A 214 1.54 10.85 3.96
C THR A 214 1.03 12.12 3.29
N PHE A 215 -0.27 12.40 3.42
CA PHE A 215 -0.90 13.63 2.96
C PHE A 215 -2.27 13.85 3.61
N MET A 216 -2.79 15.07 3.51
CA MET A 216 -4.10 15.44 4.04
C MET A 216 -4.97 16.04 2.94
N THR A 217 -6.19 15.55 2.74
CA THR A 217 -7.10 16.06 1.69
C THR A 217 -8.53 16.22 2.18
N LYS A 218 -9.26 17.17 1.62
CA LYS A 218 -10.72 17.17 1.66
C LYS A 218 -11.26 16.02 0.77
N PRO A 219 -12.44 15.46 1.09
CA PRO A 219 -13.03 14.40 0.28
C PRO A 219 -13.33 14.91 -1.13
N ARG A 220 -13.36 13.99 -2.09
CA ARG A 220 -13.65 14.27 -3.51
C ARG A 220 -12.62 15.15 -4.23
N HIS A 221 -11.40 15.27 -3.70
CA HIS A 221 -10.36 16.04 -4.36
C HIS A 221 -10.03 15.47 -5.76
N PRO A 222 -9.99 16.29 -6.84
CA PRO A 222 -9.81 15.81 -8.21
C PRO A 222 -8.48 15.06 -8.44
N VAL A 223 -7.42 15.41 -7.71
CA VAL A 223 -6.15 14.65 -7.73
C VAL A 223 -6.39 13.17 -7.42
N MET A 224 -7.18 12.86 -6.39
CA MET A 224 -7.41 11.46 -5.97
C MET A 224 -8.15 10.70 -7.07
N LEU A 225 -9.18 11.29 -7.68
CA LEU A 225 -9.87 10.61 -8.77
C LEU A 225 -8.97 10.47 -10.00
N ARG A 226 -8.20 11.50 -10.35
CA ARG A 226 -7.25 11.44 -11.47
C ARG A 226 -6.28 10.28 -11.30
N LEU A 227 -5.80 10.06 -10.06
CA LEU A 227 -4.97 8.91 -9.72
C LEU A 227 -5.73 7.60 -9.87
N ILE A 228 -6.92 7.49 -9.29
CA ILE A 228 -7.73 6.27 -9.41
C ILE A 228 -7.95 5.91 -10.89
N GLU A 229 -8.41 6.85 -11.73
CA GLU A 229 -8.61 6.61 -13.17
C GLU A 229 -7.30 6.23 -13.88
N HIS A 230 -6.20 6.92 -13.54
CA HIS A 230 -4.89 6.61 -14.09
C HIS A 230 -4.49 5.17 -13.76
N VAL A 231 -4.62 4.75 -12.50
CA VAL A 231 -4.29 3.40 -12.05
C VAL A 231 -5.14 2.36 -12.77
N LEU A 232 -6.46 2.56 -12.85
CA LEU A 232 -7.35 1.65 -13.58
C LEU A 232 -6.95 1.51 -15.05
N HIS A 233 -6.67 2.64 -15.71
CA HIS A 233 -6.26 2.65 -17.12
C HIS A 233 -4.90 1.97 -17.32
N TRP A 234 -3.92 2.33 -16.49
CA TRP A 234 -2.58 1.78 -16.52
C TRP A 234 -2.58 0.26 -16.28
N LEU A 235 -3.34 -0.24 -15.31
CA LEU A 235 -3.51 -1.69 -15.09
C LEU A 235 -4.02 -2.41 -16.34
N ASN A 236 -5.02 -1.83 -17.02
CA ASN A 236 -5.54 -2.38 -18.27
C ASN A 236 -4.49 -2.36 -19.39
N GLU A 237 -3.74 -1.28 -19.53
CA GLU A 237 -2.66 -1.20 -20.53
C GLU A 237 -1.56 -2.24 -20.28
N VAL A 238 -1.13 -2.40 -19.03
CA VAL A 238 -0.08 -3.36 -18.67
C VAL A 238 -0.57 -4.79 -18.89
N ALA A 239 -1.80 -5.12 -18.47
CA ALA A 239 -2.44 -6.40 -18.76
C ALA A 239 -2.46 -6.71 -20.26
N GLN A 240 -2.85 -5.74 -21.09
CA GLN A 240 -2.88 -5.87 -22.55
C GLN A 240 -1.48 -6.05 -23.14
N LYS A 241 -0.49 -5.24 -22.72
CA LYS A 241 0.90 -5.31 -23.18
C LYS A 241 1.54 -6.67 -22.84
N GLN A 242 1.21 -7.22 -21.67
CA GLN A 242 1.69 -8.54 -21.23
C GLN A 242 0.83 -9.71 -21.73
N ALA A 243 -0.31 -9.44 -22.38
CA ALA A 243 -1.29 -10.44 -22.82
C ALA A 243 -1.77 -11.36 -21.67
N VAL A 244 -2.00 -10.78 -20.50
CA VAL A 244 -2.49 -11.47 -19.28
C VAL A 244 -3.69 -10.75 -18.69
N SER A 245 -4.37 -11.37 -17.72
CA SER A 245 -5.36 -10.67 -16.91
C SER A 245 -4.70 -9.74 -15.88
N ILE A 246 -5.45 -8.78 -15.34
CA ILE A 246 -4.96 -7.86 -14.27
C ILE A 246 -4.37 -8.65 -13.08
N ALA A 247 -5.02 -9.74 -12.69
CA ALA A 247 -4.58 -10.60 -11.58
C ALA A 247 -3.22 -11.29 -11.80
N ALA A 248 -2.76 -11.36 -13.05
CA ALA A 248 -1.53 -12.05 -13.45
C ALA A 248 -0.42 -11.10 -13.94
N ILE A 249 -0.64 -9.79 -13.84
CA ILE A 249 0.38 -8.78 -14.18
C ILE A 249 1.63 -9.00 -13.31
N LYS A 250 2.80 -8.90 -13.94
CA LYS A 250 4.09 -8.81 -13.25
C LYS A 250 4.69 -7.44 -13.47
N LEU A 251 5.14 -6.80 -12.39
CA LEU A 251 5.69 -5.44 -12.44
C LEU A 251 7.12 -5.44 -11.93
N ASN A 252 7.96 -4.61 -12.53
CA ASN A 252 9.22 -4.20 -11.93
C ASN A 252 9.04 -2.98 -11.01
N PHE A 253 10.09 -2.58 -10.30
CA PHE A 253 10.06 -1.45 -9.36
C PHE A 253 9.60 -0.14 -10.02
N ASP A 254 10.16 0.21 -11.17
CA ASP A 254 9.91 1.50 -11.83
C ASP A 254 8.48 1.58 -12.41
N GLU A 255 7.93 0.45 -12.86
CA GLU A 255 6.52 0.35 -13.26
C GLU A 255 5.56 0.63 -12.10
N VAL A 256 5.87 0.15 -10.88
CA VAL A 256 5.07 0.46 -9.68
C VAL A 256 5.13 1.96 -9.38
N ILE A 257 6.34 2.54 -9.36
CA ILE A 257 6.57 3.96 -9.06
C ILE A 257 5.83 4.88 -10.03
N THR A 258 5.82 4.54 -11.32
CA THR A 258 5.20 5.35 -12.37
C THR A 258 3.71 5.08 -12.57
N GLY A 259 3.21 3.90 -12.21
CA GLY A 259 1.81 3.51 -12.38
C GLY A 259 0.91 3.87 -11.20
N THR A 260 1.39 3.66 -9.96
CA THR A 260 0.60 3.92 -8.74
C THR A 260 1.34 4.74 -7.71
N GLY A 261 2.66 4.74 -7.78
CA GLY A 261 3.55 5.32 -6.79
C GLY A 261 3.76 6.84 -6.93
N PRO A 262 4.85 7.37 -6.32
CA PRO A 262 5.04 8.80 -6.14
C PRO A 262 5.11 9.58 -7.46
N SER A 263 5.58 8.99 -8.56
CA SER A 263 5.63 9.67 -9.86
C SER A 263 4.24 9.84 -10.48
N ALA A 264 3.35 8.85 -10.31
CA ALA A 264 1.95 8.98 -10.71
C ALA A 264 1.25 10.07 -9.88
N PHE A 265 1.42 10.02 -8.56
CA PHE A 265 0.91 11.01 -7.61
C PHE A 265 1.33 12.44 -7.99
N THR A 266 2.64 12.63 -8.20
CA THR A 266 3.23 13.91 -8.57
C THR A 266 2.65 14.44 -9.88
N SER A 267 2.55 13.59 -10.89
CA SER A 267 1.96 13.95 -12.19
C SER A 267 0.50 14.38 -12.06
N ALA A 268 -0.29 13.71 -11.22
CA ALA A 268 -1.68 14.06 -10.99
C ALA A 268 -1.84 15.40 -10.25
N VAL A 269 -0.99 15.66 -9.27
CA VAL A 269 -0.94 16.94 -8.53
C VAL A 269 -0.58 18.09 -9.48
N LEU A 270 0.50 17.97 -10.25
CA LEU A 270 0.94 19.00 -11.18
C LEU A 270 -0.12 19.30 -12.25
N ALA A 271 -0.78 18.25 -12.78
CA ALA A 271 -1.88 18.40 -13.72
C ALA A 271 -3.05 19.18 -13.10
N GLU A 272 -3.41 18.89 -11.85
CA GLU A 272 -4.47 19.61 -11.15
C GLU A 272 -4.11 21.08 -10.89
N MET A 273 -2.90 21.35 -10.40
CA MET A 273 -2.42 22.72 -10.21
C MET A 273 -2.47 23.52 -11.52
N ALA A 274 -2.06 22.90 -12.64
CA ALA A 274 -2.08 23.54 -13.94
C ALA A 274 -3.51 23.85 -14.41
N LEU A 275 -4.46 22.95 -14.16
CA LEU A 275 -5.88 23.17 -14.46
C LEU A 275 -6.48 24.30 -13.65
N GLN A 276 -6.24 24.32 -12.33
CA GLN A 276 -6.82 25.33 -11.44
C GLN A 276 -6.22 26.72 -11.64
N THR A 277 -4.93 26.80 -11.94
CA THR A 277 -4.23 28.08 -12.11
C THR A 277 -4.20 28.58 -13.56
N HIS A 278 -4.68 27.78 -14.51
CA HIS A 278 -4.62 28.06 -15.95
C HIS A 278 -3.22 28.42 -16.47
N ARG A 279 -2.16 27.87 -15.84
CA ARG A 279 -0.76 28.05 -16.24
C ARG A 279 0.01 26.75 -16.10
N ARG A 280 1.11 26.63 -16.85
CA ARG A 280 2.03 25.51 -16.71
C ARG A 280 2.76 25.61 -15.37
N ILE A 281 2.79 24.52 -14.63
CA ILE A 281 3.51 24.39 -13.35
C ILE A 281 4.65 23.40 -13.55
N GLU A 282 5.87 23.88 -13.37
CA GLU A 282 7.09 23.09 -13.49
C GLU A 282 7.71 22.87 -12.11
N TRP A 283 8.55 21.83 -12.00
CA TRP A 283 9.20 21.45 -10.75
C TRP A 283 10.07 22.56 -10.13
N ASP A 284 10.58 23.49 -10.95
CA ASP A 284 11.31 24.68 -10.47
C ASP A 284 10.53 25.48 -9.40
N THR A 285 9.19 25.39 -9.42
CA THR A 285 8.31 25.98 -8.39
C THR A 285 8.54 25.37 -7.00
N PHE A 286 8.95 24.10 -6.93
CA PHE A 286 9.09 23.29 -5.72
C PHE A 286 10.53 22.91 -5.42
N HIS A 287 11.48 23.35 -6.25
CA HIS A 287 12.89 23.11 -6.04
C HIS A 287 13.44 24.00 -4.92
N ASN A 288 14.19 23.41 -3.99
CA ASN A 288 14.87 24.07 -2.88
C ASN A 288 13.92 24.93 -2.01
N LEU A 289 12.71 24.41 -1.77
CA LEU A 289 11.72 25.09 -0.93
C LEU A 289 12.21 25.23 0.50
N THR A 290 12.36 26.49 0.93
CA THR A 290 12.64 26.85 2.32
C THR A 290 11.39 27.22 3.11
N GLN A 291 10.27 27.44 2.42
CA GLN A 291 8.95 27.76 2.99
C GLN A 291 7.85 27.08 2.17
N PRO A 292 6.70 26.77 2.78
CA PRO A 292 5.56 26.20 2.05
C PRO A 292 5.00 27.15 0.99
N VAL A 293 4.43 26.57 -0.08
CA VAL A 293 3.84 27.31 -1.20
C VAL A 293 2.43 26.78 -1.49
N LEU A 294 1.47 27.68 -1.68
CA LEU A 294 0.11 27.35 -2.08
C LEU A 294 -0.06 27.55 -3.60
N VAL A 295 -0.40 26.48 -4.32
CA VAL A 295 -0.63 26.51 -5.77
C VAL A 295 -1.95 25.80 -6.07
N GLY A 296 -2.95 26.53 -6.55
CA GLY A 296 -4.25 25.94 -6.91
C GLY A 296 -4.83 25.12 -5.76
N ASN A 297 -5.15 25.78 -4.64
CA ASN A 297 -5.70 25.18 -3.42
C ASN A 297 -4.91 23.99 -2.83
N ILE A 298 -3.71 23.69 -3.35
CA ILE A 298 -2.83 22.63 -2.89
C ILE A 298 -1.64 23.28 -2.18
N LEU A 299 -1.54 23.05 -0.87
CA LEU A 299 -0.44 23.51 -0.03
C LEU A 299 0.71 22.49 -0.10
N VAL A 300 1.84 22.94 -0.63
CA VAL A 300 3.07 22.14 -0.72
C VAL A 300 4.02 22.58 0.39
N LEU A 301 4.31 21.67 1.29
CA LEU A 301 5.29 21.82 2.37
C LEU A 301 6.71 21.49 1.87
N THR A 302 7.71 21.97 2.61
CA THR A 302 9.12 21.69 2.35
C THR A 302 9.43 20.20 2.55
N VAL A 303 10.56 19.72 1.99
CA VAL A 303 11.01 18.31 2.16
C VAL A 303 11.03 17.88 3.62
N ALA A 304 11.47 18.78 4.51
CA ALA A 304 11.60 18.51 5.94
C ALA A 304 10.26 18.20 6.63
N ALA A 305 9.12 18.60 6.07
CA ALA A 305 7.82 18.42 6.70
C ALA A 305 7.47 16.93 6.85
N PHE A 306 7.49 16.19 5.74
CA PHE A 306 7.21 14.75 5.77
C PHE A 306 8.49 13.92 5.63
N ALA A 307 9.40 14.29 4.74
CA ALA A 307 10.53 13.46 4.36
C ALA A 307 11.86 13.84 5.05
N ALA A 308 11.81 14.41 6.27
CA ALA A 308 13.02 14.71 7.05
C ALA A 308 13.85 13.44 7.32
N GLY A 309 15.18 13.61 7.47
CA GLY A 309 16.08 12.52 7.88
C GLY A 309 16.60 11.64 6.75
N GLN A 310 16.12 11.80 5.51
CA GLN A 310 16.72 11.15 4.34
C GLN A 310 18.06 11.81 3.97
N GLY A 311 19.01 11.03 3.46
CA GLY A 311 20.37 11.49 3.14
C GLY A 311 20.49 12.35 1.87
N HIS A 312 19.41 12.97 1.38
CA HIS A 312 19.35 13.73 0.13
C HIS A 312 18.25 14.82 0.19
N SER A 313 18.06 15.60 -0.88
CA SER A 313 17.07 16.68 -1.01
C SER A 313 17.11 17.75 0.11
N ASN A 314 18.24 17.92 0.81
CA ASN A 314 18.38 18.82 1.97
C ASN A 314 17.27 18.65 3.03
N SER A 315 16.86 17.41 3.30
CA SER A 315 15.69 17.10 4.13
C SER A 315 15.78 17.50 5.60
N GLY A 316 16.98 17.82 6.10
CA GLY A 316 17.20 18.10 7.51
C GLY A 316 17.08 16.85 8.39
N THR A 317 16.68 17.02 9.64
CA THR A 317 16.55 15.93 10.62
C THR A 317 15.15 15.93 11.25
N HIS A 318 14.75 14.80 11.84
CA HIS A 318 13.47 14.69 12.54
C HIS A 318 13.35 15.58 13.79
N ASP A 319 14.45 16.13 14.28
CA ASP A 319 14.46 17.06 15.42
C ASP A 319 14.20 18.51 14.99
N SER A 320 14.16 18.78 13.69
CA SER A 320 13.82 20.08 13.13
C SER A 320 12.42 20.51 13.58
N PRO A 321 12.18 21.80 13.89
CA PRO A 321 10.84 22.30 14.18
C PRO A 321 9.87 22.08 13.00
N ASP A 322 10.39 21.98 11.77
CA ASP A 322 9.60 21.81 10.56
C ASP A 322 9.18 20.35 10.33
N ALA A 323 9.79 19.38 11.01
CA ALA A 323 9.43 17.96 10.87
C ALA A 323 8.08 17.65 11.52
N LEU A 324 7.12 17.22 10.71
CA LEU A 324 5.75 16.90 11.14
C LEU A 324 5.57 15.41 11.40
N VAL A 325 6.25 14.57 10.63
CA VAL A 325 6.23 13.10 10.77
C VAL A 325 7.64 12.52 10.63
N ARG A 326 7.80 11.26 11.05
CA ARG A 326 9.01 10.47 10.87
C ARG A 326 8.66 9.17 10.16
N HIS A 327 9.22 8.99 8.98
CA HIS A 327 9.07 7.76 8.21
C HIS A 327 10.22 6.81 8.56
N HIS A 328 9.89 5.57 8.90
CA HIS A 328 10.90 4.60 9.29
C HIS A 328 11.41 3.72 8.14
N TYR A 329 10.79 3.71 6.95
CA TYR A 329 11.29 2.99 5.76
C TYR A 329 11.56 1.48 5.96
N HIS A 330 10.89 0.84 6.91
CA HIS A 330 11.22 -0.54 7.32
C HIS A 330 10.03 -1.50 7.30
N ALA A 331 8.78 -1.04 7.24
CA ALA A 331 7.66 -1.97 7.39
C ALA A 331 7.44 -2.84 6.15
N SER A 332 7.74 -2.33 4.94
CA SER A 332 7.45 -3.04 3.70
C SER A 332 8.72 -3.58 3.02
N LEU A 333 8.88 -4.92 3.01
CA LEU A 333 9.87 -5.65 2.18
C LEU A 333 9.53 -5.61 0.67
N TRP A 334 8.76 -4.61 0.22
CA TRP A 334 8.29 -4.54 -1.15
C TRP A 334 9.40 -4.30 -2.18
N PRO A 335 10.48 -3.54 -1.90
CA PRO A 335 11.58 -3.37 -2.87
C PRO A 335 12.29 -4.70 -3.14
N SER A 336 12.31 -5.60 -2.16
CA SER A 336 12.85 -6.96 -2.32
C SER A 336 11.93 -7.86 -3.16
N ARG A 337 10.63 -7.58 -3.20
CA ARG A 337 9.64 -8.32 -4.01
C ARG A 337 9.47 -7.78 -5.43
N HIS A 338 9.88 -6.53 -5.67
CA HIS A 338 9.85 -5.87 -6.98
C HIS A 338 11.27 -5.41 -7.31
N PRO A 339 12.08 -6.25 -7.95
CA PRO A 339 13.50 -5.98 -8.10
C PRO A 339 13.72 -4.71 -8.91
N ARG A 340 14.57 -3.84 -8.39
CA ARG A 340 15.16 -2.74 -9.15
C ARG A 340 16.14 -3.30 -10.18
N PHE A 341 16.42 -2.52 -11.20
CA PHE A 341 17.53 -2.83 -12.09
C PHE A 341 18.83 -2.90 -11.28
N SER A 342 19.52 -4.03 -11.35
CA SER A 342 20.82 -4.23 -10.73
C SER A 342 21.81 -4.71 -11.78
N HIS A 343 22.86 -3.93 -12.02
CA HIS A 343 23.90 -4.31 -12.96
C HIS A 343 24.81 -5.38 -12.32
N PRO A 344 25.13 -6.49 -13.00
CA PRO A 344 25.86 -7.62 -12.40
C PRO A 344 27.23 -7.25 -11.81
N ALA A 345 27.88 -6.21 -12.34
CA ALA A 345 29.18 -5.74 -11.85
C ALA A 345 29.11 -4.49 -10.94
N TYR A 346 28.00 -3.75 -10.94
CA TYR A 346 27.93 -2.42 -10.31
C TYR A 346 26.73 -2.22 -9.38
N GLY A 347 25.84 -3.21 -9.26
CA GLY A 347 24.67 -3.14 -8.38
C GLY A 347 23.60 -2.18 -8.88
N MET A 348 22.75 -1.74 -7.96
CA MET A 348 21.67 -0.78 -8.19
C MET A 348 22.20 0.66 -8.11
N VAL A 349 21.75 1.54 -8.99
CA VAL A 349 22.19 2.96 -8.99
C VAL A 349 21.69 3.70 -7.74
N GLU A 350 20.58 3.25 -7.14
CA GLU A 350 19.98 3.81 -5.94
C GLU A 350 20.87 3.64 -4.70
N GLU A 351 21.85 2.72 -4.72
CA GLU A 351 22.86 2.58 -3.67
C GLU A 351 23.74 3.85 -3.58
N CYS A 352 23.79 4.67 -4.63
CA CYS A 352 24.47 5.97 -4.61
C CYS A 352 23.74 7.03 -3.79
N ASN A 353 22.47 6.83 -3.41
CA ASN A 353 21.68 7.78 -2.63
C ASN A 353 21.77 9.22 -3.17
N TRP A 354 21.60 9.39 -4.49
CA TRP A 354 21.65 10.67 -5.20
C TRP A 354 23.00 11.40 -5.20
N GLU A 355 24.07 10.80 -4.67
CA GLU A 355 25.41 11.40 -4.72
C GLU A 355 25.90 11.51 -6.17
N PRO A 356 26.08 12.73 -6.72
CA PRO A 356 26.27 12.89 -8.15
C PRO A 356 27.49 12.17 -8.71
N ALA A 357 28.63 12.24 -8.00
CA ALA A 357 29.85 11.56 -8.42
C ALA A 357 29.66 10.03 -8.48
N CYS A 358 28.92 9.45 -7.53
CA CYS A 358 28.61 8.02 -7.53
C CYS A 358 27.71 7.65 -8.71
N VAL A 359 26.63 8.42 -8.92
CA VAL A 359 25.65 8.16 -9.99
C VAL A 359 26.33 8.22 -11.36
N TRP A 360 27.10 9.28 -11.66
CA TRP A 360 27.76 9.41 -12.96
C TRP A 360 28.81 8.32 -13.19
N ASN A 361 29.61 7.97 -12.17
CA ASN A 361 30.53 6.84 -12.27
C ASN A 361 29.78 5.54 -12.57
N TRP A 362 28.65 5.29 -11.90
CA TRP A 362 27.82 4.12 -12.18
C TRP A 362 27.30 4.13 -13.63
N THR A 363 26.79 5.26 -14.12
CA THR A 363 26.28 5.41 -15.50
C THR A 363 27.38 5.18 -16.55
N GLU A 364 28.55 5.78 -16.37
CA GLU A 364 29.67 5.64 -17.30
C GLU A 364 30.21 4.20 -17.31
N ASN A 365 30.40 3.62 -16.13
CA ASN A 365 30.93 2.26 -15.97
C ASN A 365 29.98 1.20 -16.54
N THR A 366 28.66 1.35 -16.33
CA THR A 366 27.65 0.46 -16.91
C THR A 366 27.58 0.59 -18.43
N ALA A 367 27.67 1.81 -18.98
CA ALA A 367 27.71 2.03 -20.43
C ALA A 367 28.99 1.47 -21.08
N ALA A 368 30.13 1.55 -20.40
CA ALA A 368 31.39 1.01 -20.86
C ALA A 368 31.48 -0.52 -20.74
N TYR A 369 30.71 -1.12 -19.83
CA TYR A 369 30.79 -2.55 -19.50
C TYR A 369 30.70 -3.48 -20.71
N GLY A 370 29.82 -3.17 -21.66
CA GLY A 370 29.64 -3.97 -22.89
C GLY A 370 30.94 -4.13 -23.70
N LYS A 371 31.83 -3.14 -23.65
CA LYS A 371 33.10 -3.07 -24.40
C LYS A 371 34.26 -3.81 -23.74
N LEU A 372 34.10 -4.26 -22.49
CA LEU A 372 35.13 -5.01 -21.78
C LEU A 372 35.26 -6.43 -22.33
N ASP A 373 36.47 -6.99 -22.25
CA ASP A 373 36.71 -8.41 -22.55
C ASP A 373 36.05 -9.32 -21.49
N PHE A 374 36.02 -10.62 -21.78
CA PHE A 374 35.34 -11.59 -20.93
C PHE A 374 35.99 -11.71 -19.53
N ASP A 375 37.32 -11.72 -19.46
CA ASP A 375 38.05 -11.89 -18.21
C ASP A 375 37.89 -10.67 -17.29
N ALA A 376 37.91 -9.47 -17.85
CA ALA A 376 37.64 -8.23 -17.14
C ALA A 376 36.21 -8.21 -16.56
N LYS A 377 35.21 -8.65 -17.35
CA LYS A 377 33.82 -8.76 -16.89
C LYS A 377 33.69 -9.72 -15.71
N VAL A 378 34.25 -10.92 -15.82
CA VAL A 378 34.23 -11.93 -14.75
C VAL A 378 34.91 -11.42 -13.49
N ASN A 379 36.05 -10.73 -13.63
CA ASN A 379 36.77 -10.16 -12.49
C ASN A 379 35.94 -9.08 -11.76
N LEU A 380 35.27 -8.20 -12.50
CA LEU A 380 34.41 -7.16 -11.91
C LEU A 380 33.21 -7.75 -11.17
N ILE A 381 32.53 -8.74 -11.77
CA ILE A 381 31.42 -9.44 -11.11
C ILE A 381 31.91 -10.08 -9.80
N ARG A 382 33.05 -10.79 -9.84
CA ARG A 382 33.62 -11.43 -8.66
C ARG A 382 34.01 -10.44 -7.56
N GLN A 383 34.47 -9.24 -7.94
CA GLN A 383 34.76 -8.18 -6.98
C GLN A 383 33.47 -7.65 -6.34
N LYS A 384 32.43 -7.42 -7.15
CA LYS A 384 31.11 -6.99 -6.66
C LYS A 384 30.49 -8.02 -5.71
N GLU A 385 30.53 -9.31 -6.05
CA GLU A 385 30.06 -10.38 -5.15
C GLU A 385 30.75 -10.37 -3.79
N LYS A 386 32.07 -10.09 -3.76
CA LYS A 386 32.81 -9.96 -2.49
C LYS A 386 32.37 -8.72 -1.69
N ILE A 387 32.18 -7.59 -2.37
CA ILE A 387 31.72 -6.35 -1.75
C ILE A 387 30.31 -6.54 -1.20
N ASP A 388 29.40 -7.14 -1.97
CA ASP A 388 28.02 -7.40 -1.56
C ASP A 388 27.95 -8.35 -0.39
N LYS A 389 28.77 -9.41 -0.39
CA LYS A 389 28.89 -10.31 0.76
C LYS A 389 29.36 -9.55 2.00
N ALA A 390 30.42 -8.76 1.88
CA ALA A 390 30.95 -8.00 3.01
C ALA A 390 29.95 -6.96 3.54
N ARG A 391 29.20 -6.30 2.65
CA ARG A 391 28.14 -5.36 3.01
C ARG A 391 27.01 -6.06 3.73
N PHE A 392 26.52 -7.18 3.18
CA PHE A 392 25.46 -7.98 3.81
C PHE A 392 25.88 -8.47 5.20
N ASP A 393 27.10 -8.99 5.33
CA ASP A 393 27.62 -9.46 6.61
C ASP A 393 27.73 -8.30 7.63
N ALA A 394 28.04 -7.08 7.18
CA ALA A 394 28.10 -5.88 8.02
C ALA A 394 26.70 -5.37 8.43
N GLU A 395 25.74 -5.32 7.50
CA GLU A 395 24.36 -4.92 7.75
C GLU A 395 23.68 -5.84 8.78
N VAL A 396 23.86 -7.16 8.65
CA VAL A 396 23.37 -8.12 9.65
C VAL A 396 23.99 -7.86 11.03
N ALA A 397 25.28 -7.56 11.09
CA ALA A 397 25.95 -7.27 12.36
C ALA A 397 25.47 -5.96 12.99
N GLU A 398 25.19 -4.94 12.17
CA GLU A 398 24.62 -3.66 12.61
C GLU A 398 23.19 -3.82 13.12
N ASP A 399 22.33 -4.53 12.39
CA ASP A 399 20.95 -4.84 12.81
C ASP A 399 20.92 -5.61 14.13
N GLU A 400 21.80 -6.60 14.29
CA GLU A 400 21.94 -7.34 15.55
C GLU A 400 22.41 -6.45 16.72
N ALA A 401 23.25 -5.45 16.45
CA ALA A 401 23.71 -4.50 17.44
C ALA A 401 22.60 -3.50 17.82
N ALA A 402 21.91 -2.94 16.83
CA ALA A 402 20.79 -2.02 17.02
C ALA A 402 19.63 -2.69 17.77
N ALA A 403 19.28 -3.93 17.43
CA ALA A 403 18.25 -4.69 18.14
C ALA A 403 18.62 -4.93 19.63
N LYS A 404 19.91 -5.16 19.92
CA LYS A 404 20.40 -5.28 21.30
C LYS A 404 20.32 -3.96 22.04
N GLU A 405 20.68 -2.85 21.39
CA GLU A 405 20.61 -1.50 21.99
C GLU A 405 19.16 -1.09 22.27
N GLU A 406 18.25 -1.30 21.31
CA GLU A 406 16.82 -1.05 21.48
C GLU A 406 16.23 -1.90 22.60
N ALA A 407 16.53 -3.20 22.64
CA ALA A 407 16.10 -4.08 23.73
C ALA A 407 16.62 -3.60 25.10
N ALA A 408 17.86 -3.10 25.15
CA ALA A 408 18.44 -2.54 26.38
C ALA A 408 17.75 -1.23 26.79
N ALA A 409 17.42 -0.35 25.83
CA ALA A 409 16.70 0.90 26.08
C ALA A 409 15.28 0.64 26.59
N VAL A 410 14.54 -0.29 25.97
CA VAL A 410 13.21 -0.72 26.41
C VAL A 410 13.28 -1.32 27.82
N ALA A 411 14.27 -2.17 28.09
CA ALA A 411 14.49 -2.73 29.43
C ALA A 411 14.78 -1.65 30.47
N ALA A 412 15.58 -0.63 30.12
CA ALA A 412 15.87 0.50 31.00
C ALA A 412 14.64 1.36 31.28
N GLU A 413 13.82 1.65 30.26
CA GLU A 413 12.57 2.39 30.43
C GLU A 413 11.56 1.62 31.28
N LEU A 414 11.40 0.31 31.02
CA LEU A 414 10.54 -0.56 31.81
C LEU A 414 11.00 -0.61 33.27
N LYS A 415 12.31 -0.76 33.51
CA LYS A 415 12.89 -0.71 34.86
C LYS A 415 12.56 0.61 35.56
N ALA A 416 12.74 1.75 34.88
CA ALA A 416 12.41 3.06 35.45
C ALA A 416 10.91 3.22 35.76
N LYS A 417 10.02 2.66 34.92
CA LYS A 417 8.57 2.62 35.17
C LYS A 417 8.22 1.74 36.38
N CYS A 418 8.82 0.56 36.48
CA CYS A 418 8.63 -0.35 37.62
C CYS A 418 9.14 0.26 38.93
N GLU A 419 10.31 0.91 38.93
CA GLU A 419 10.86 1.60 40.09
C GLU A 419 9.94 2.73 40.56
N LYS A 420 9.43 3.57 39.65
CA LYS A 420 8.45 4.61 39.98
C LYS A 420 7.14 4.03 40.54
N ALA A 421 6.61 2.97 39.95
CA ALA A 421 5.40 2.30 40.44
C ALA A 421 5.60 1.70 41.84
N SER A 422 6.78 1.13 42.10
CA SER A 422 7.12 0.58 43.42
C SER A 422 7.20 1.66 44.50
N TYR A 423 7.73 2.85 44.18
CA TYR A 423 7.81 3.98 45.10
C TYR A 423 6.42 4.51 45.51
N ILE A 424 5.50 4.62 44.55
CA ILE A 424 4.10 5.04 44.82
C ILE A 424 3.40 4.04 45.76
N HIS A 425 3.65 2.74 45.58
CA HIS A 425 3.05 1.72 46.44
C HIS A 425 3.56 1.80 47.90
N VAL A 426 4.85 2.09 48.10
CA VAL A 426 5.43 2.28 49.44
C VAL A 426 4.84 3.50 50.14
N GLU A 427 4.70 4.63 49.47
CA GLU A 427 4.06 5.83 50.05
C GLU A 427 2.61 5.59 50.46
N GLN A 428 1.83 4.87 49.66
CA GLN A 428 0.43 4.52 49.97
C GLN A 428 0.30 3.55 51.15
N VAL A 429 1.26 2.64 51.34
CA VAL A 429 1.29 1.75 52.51
C VAL A 429 1.72 2.51 53.78
N THR A 430 2.65 3.46 53.68
CA THR A 430 3.09 4.27 54.83
C THR A 430 2.09 5.33 55.27
N SER A 431 1.09 5.66 54.45
CA SER A 431 0.05 6.67 54.75
C SER A 431 -1.27 6.08 55.26
N GLN A 432 -1.41 4.75 55.39
CA GLN A 432 -2.54 4.14 56.09
C GLN A 432 -2.29 4.06 57.60
N PRO A 433 -3.20 4.56 58.47
CA PRO A 433 -3.08 4.38 59.91
C PRO A 433 -3.22 2.90 60.27
N GLN A 434 -2.29 2.35 61.06
CA GLN A 434 -2.38 1.00 61.61
C GLN A 434 -3.68 0.83 62.40
N ALA A 435 -4.62 0.06 61.86
CA ALA A 435 -5.76 -0.44 62.62
C ALA A 435 -5.28 -1.57 63.55
N THR A 436 -5.38 -1.34 64.86
CA THR A 436 -5.11 -2.35 65.89
C THR A 436 -6.09 -3.51 65.80
N PRO A 437 -5.64 -4.77 65.74
CA PRO A 437 -6.55 -5.91 65.76
C PRO A 437 -7.04 -6.20 67.19
N SER A 438 -8.36 -6.12 67.41
CA SER A 438 -9.01 -6.60 68.63
C SER A 438 -9.17 -8.13 68.59
N VAL A 439 -8.61 -8.82 69.57
CA VAL A 439 -8.68 -10.28 69.76
C VAL A 439 -10.00 -10.67 70.46
N PRO A 440 -10.82 -11.58 69.90
CA PRO A 440 -11.81 -12.33 70.66
C PRO A 440 -11.21 -13.66 71.14
N SER A 441 -11.38 -13.94 72.43
CA SER A 441 -10.93 -15.14 73.13
C SER A 441 -11.84 -16.34 72.89
N THR A 442 -11.29 -17.47 72.43
CA THR A 442 -11.84 -18.80 72.70
C THR A 442 -10.73 -19.87 72.69
N PRO A 443 -10.80 -20.92 73.53
CA PRO A 443 -9.65 -21.77 73.89
C PRO A 443 -9.43 -22.95 72.93
N TRP A 444 -8.17 -23.37 72.85
CA TRP A 444 -7.66 -24.49 72.05
C TRP A 444 -8.02 -25.88 72.61
N PRO A 445 -8.17 -26.91 71.75
CA PRO A 445 -7.84 -28.29 72.09
C PRO A 445 -6.39 -28.66 71.65
N PRO A 446 -5.75 -29.65 72.31
CA PRO A 446 -4.29 -29.79 72.33
C PRO A 446 -3.68 -30.60 71.18
N ALA A 447 -2.36 -30.44 71.10
CA ALA A 447 -1.42 -30.88 70.08
C ALA A 447 -1.42 -32.39 69.77
N GLY A 448 -1.33 -32.69 68.46
CA GLY A 448 -1.03 -34.01 67.92
C GLY A 448 0.09 -33.94 66.88
N VAL A 449 1.28 -34.39 67.32
CA VAL A 449 2.45 -34.96 66.62
C VAL A 449 2.42 -35.05 65.08
N LEU A 450 3.46 -34.50 64.44
CA LEU A 450 3.85 -34.77 63.05
C LEU A 450 4.56 -36.13 62.91
N PRO A 451 4.35 -36.83 61.79
CA PRO A 451 5.46 -37.33 60.97
C PRO A 451 5.19 -37.03 59.47
N GLY A 452 6.14 -36.83 58.56
CA GLY A 452 7.43 -37.50 58.36
C GLY A 452 7.38 -38.28 57.02
N ASN A 453 8.07 -37.78 56.00
CA ASN A 453 8.58 -38.41 54.75
C ASN A 453 7.74 -39.47 53.97
N ALA A 454 7.36 -39.09 52.73
CA ALA A 454 7.45 -39.76 51.39
C ALA A 454 7.30 -41.31 51.22
N PRO A 455 7.08 -41.86 49.99
CA PRO A 455 6.45 -41.39 48.74
C PRO A 455 5.44 -42.43 48.12
N ALA A 456 4.98 -42.15 46.89
CA ALA A 456 4.41 -43.06 45.87
C ALA A 456 2.91 -43.42 45.90
N GLY A 457 2.27 -43.41 44.72
CA GLY A 457 1.07 -44.21 44.43
C GLY A 457 -0.13 -43.47 43.85
N THR A 458 -0.21 -43.47 42.51
CA THR A 458 -1.37 -43.59 41.62
C THR A 458 -2.82 -43.40 42.15
N ASP A 459 -3.54 -42.60 41.34
CA ASP A 459 -4.88 -42.81 40.77
C ASP A 459 -6.17 -42.27 41.44
N GLN A 460 -6.90 -41.57 40.57
CA GLN A 460 -8.36 -41.45 40.42
C GLN A 460 -9.15 -40.26 41.01
N GLN A 461 -9.68 -39.50 40.03
CA GLN A 461 -11.09 -39.12 39.83
C GLN A 461 -11.64 -37.79 40.38
N ALA A 462 -12.01 -36.96 39.39
CA ALA A 462 -13.36 -36.44 39.11
C ALA A 462 -13.81 -35.06 39.65
N GLY A 463 -14.38 -34.27 38.71
CA GLY A 463 -15.27 -33.13 38.93
C GLY A 463 -14.68 -31.80 38.44
N ALA A 464 -15.30 -30.96 37.61
CA ALA A 464 -16.63 -30.97 37.01
C ALA A 464 -16.71 -29.86 35.91
N GLN A 465 -17.50 -30.16 34.87
CA GLN A 465 -18.45 -29.29 34.15
C GLN A 465 -17.99 -27.97 33.48
N GLN A 466 -17.92 -28.04 32.14
CA GLN A 466 -18.28 -26.96 31.22
C GLN A 466 -19.78 -27.05 30.86
N PRO A 467 -20.44 -25.96 30.41
CA PRO A 467 -21.65 -26.04 29.63
C PRO A 467 -21.44 -25.86 28.11
N ALA A 468 -22.20 -26.69 27.42
CA ALA A 468 -22.42 -26.95 26.00
C ALA A 468 -22.54 -25.75 25.02
N ALA A 469 -22.02 -25.98 23.81
CA ALA A 469 -22.52 -25.44 22.55
C ALA A 469 -23.11 -26.58 21.71
N ASN A 470 -24.27 -26.34 21.09
CA ASN A 470 -25.07 -27.32 20.36
C ASN A 470 -24.67 -27.37 18.88
N GLN A 471 -24.43 -28.57 18.35
CA GLN A 471 -24.20 -28.87 16.93
C GLN A 471 -25.48 -29.32 16.23
N GLN A 472 -25.54 -29.09 14.92
CA GLN A 472 -26.18 -29.94 13.90
C GLN A 472 -25.58 -29.50 12.55
N SER A 473 -25.24 -30.31 11.55
CA SER A 473 -25.05 -31.75 11.39
C SER A 473 -24.46 -31.93 9.97
N GLN A 474 -23.51 -32.85 9.86
CA GLN A 474 -22.81 -33.38 8.66
C GLN A 474 -23.77 -34.13 7.69
N PRO A 475 -23.40 -34.51 6.43
CA PRO A 475 -22.25 -35.41 6.16
C PRO A 475 -21.45 -35.31 4.83
N SER A 476 -20.15 -35.59 5.01
CA SER A 476 -19.18 -36.35 4.20
C SER A 476 -19.42 -36.71 2.72
N SER A 477 -18.38 -36.50 1.91
CA SER A 477 -17.83 -37.55 1.04
C SER A 477 -16.30 -37.37 0.87
N ASN A 478 -15.62 -38.51 0.80
CA ASN A 478 -14.18 -38.70 0.93
C ASN A 478 -13.69 -39.43 -0.33
N THR A 479 -12.67 -38.94 -1.02
CA THR A 479 -11.87 -39.73 -1.97
C THR A 479 -10.42 -39.28 -1.93
N GLY A 480 -9.51 -40.26 -1.93
CA GLY A 480 -8.14 -40.14 -1.46
C GLY A 480 -7.14 -39.48 -2.41
N GLY A 481 -6.00 -39.12 -1.83
CA GLY A 481 -4.79 -38.72 -2.54
C GLY A 481 -3.58 -39.51 -2.05
N GLN A 482 -2.82 -40.07 -2.99
CA GLN A 482 -1.45 -40.56 -2.79
C GLN A 482 -0.45 -39.51 -3.33
N PRO A 483 0.81 -39.50 -2.87
CA PRO A 483 1.76 -38.42 -3.13
C PRO A 483 2.66 -38.67 -4.34
N GLY A 484 2.98 -37.61 -5.10
CA GLY A 484 3.92 -37.62 -6.23
C GLY A 484 4.93 -36.47 -6.14
N GLN A 485 6.20 -36.82 -6.36
CA GLN A 485 7.43 -36.04 -6.22
C GLN A 485 7.66 -34.93 -7.27
N PRO A 486 8.69 -34.05 -7.09
CA PRO A 486 8.87 -32.81 -7.86
C PRO A 486 9.66 -33.03 -9.17
N GLU A 487 9.31 -32.29 -10.21
CA GLU A 487 10.05 -32.27 -11.48
C GLU A 487 10.82 -30.94 -11.63
N VAL A 488 12.13 -31.10 -11.81
CA VAL A 488 13.12 -30.06 -12.15
C VAL A 488 12.99 -29.73 -13.64
N ARG A 489 12.94 -28.45 -14.01
CA ARG A 489 13.30 -28.02 -15.38
C ARG A 489 14.14 -26.75 -15.40
N ILE A 490 15.09 -26.85 -16.32
CA ILE A 490 16.16 -25.96 -16.78
C ILE A 490 15.63 -24.60 -17.21
#